data_AF-A0A6I6DED2-F1
#
_entry.id   AF-A0A6I6DED2-F1
#
_cell.length_a   1.000
_cell.length_b   1.000
_cell.length_c   1.000
_cell.angle_alpha   90.00
_cell.angle_beta   90.00
_cell.angle_gamma   90.00
#
_symmetry.space_group_name_H-M   'P 1'
#
loop_
_entity.id
_entity.type
_entity.pdbx_description
1 polymer ?
#
loop_
_entity_poly.entity_id
_entity_poly.type
_entity_poly.pdbx_seq_one_letter_code
_entity_poly.pdbx_strand_id
1 'polypeptide(L)' 'MFYVKARFNDVVEITTEIHDDNVFGICPDCGCEVNVDLVEILNSKYGDLNGTAVYCLKCSKSGMEGGI' A
#
# COMPACT_ATOMS: atom_id res chain seq x y z
N MET A 1 14.77 -3.53 -8.88
CA MET A 1 14.32 -2.12 -8.88
C MET A 1 12.97 -2.06 -9.57
N PHE A 2 11.95 -1.63 -8.83
CA PHE A 2 10.62 -1.34 -9.39
C PHE A 2 10.50 0.17 -9.58
N TYR A 3 9.66 0.60 -10.51
CA TYR A 3 9.35 2.02 -10.73
C TYR A 3 7.89 2.17 -11.12
N VAL A 4 7.28 3.29 -10.74
CA VAL A 4 5.96 3.68 -11.22
C VAL A 4 6.15 4.55 -12.46
N LYS A 5 5.39 4.23 -13.49
CA LYS A 5 5.31 5.00 -14.72
C LYS A 5 3.88 5.45 -14.94
N ALA A 6 3.63 6.74 -14.72
CA ALA A 6 2.29 7.32 -14.83
C ALA A 6 2.25 8.34 -15.97
N ARG A 7 1.35 8.12 -16.94
CA ARG A 7 1.12 9.03 -18.06
C ARG A 7 -0.17 9.80 -17.83
N PHE A 8 -0.07 11.13 -17.74
CA PHE A 8 -1.23 12.00 -17.49
C PHE A 8 -1.88 12.47 -18.79
N ASN A 9 -1.08 12.64 -19.83
CA ASN A 9 -1.53 12.96 -21.19
C ASN A 9 -0.44 12.57 -22.20
N ASP A 10 -0.59 12.96 -23.47
CA ASP A 10 0.37 12.59 -24.50
C ASP A 10 1.77 13.19 -24.30
N VAL A 11 1.90 14.23 -23.48
CA VAL A 11 3.11 15.03 -23.29
C VAL A 11 3.77 14.80 -21.93
N VAL A 12 2.99 14.49 -20.88
CA VAL A 12 3.45 14.44 -19.49
C VAL A 12 3.47 13.01 -18.98
N GLU A 13 4.67 12.55 -18.65
CA GLU A 13 4.97 11.26 -18.05
C GLU A 13 5.78 11.46 -16.78
N ILE A 14 5.35 10.86 -15.68
CA ILE A 14 6.08 10.84 -14.42
C ILE A 14 6.63 9.43 -14.22
N THR A 15 7.93 9.35 -13.97
CA THR A 15 8.62 8.13 -13.58
C THR A 15 9.27 8.34 -12.22
N THR A 16 8.99 7.45 -11.27
CA THR A 16 9.63 7.45 -9.95
C THR A 16 10.05 6.03 -9.59
N GLU A 17 11.25 5.90 -9.02
CA GLU A 17 11.69 4.63 -8.46
C GLU A 17 10.89 4.30 -7.20
N ILE A 18 10.72 3.01 -6.93
CA ILE A 18 10.10 2.51 -5.71
C ILE A 18 11.20 2.08 -4.74
N HIS A 19 11.13 2.64 -3.54
CA HIS A 19 11.98 2.38 -2.38
C HIS A 19 11.10 1.99 -1.18
N ASP A 20 11.73 1.56 -0.09
CA ASP A 20 11.05 1.18 1.16
C ASP A 20 10.35 2.36 1.86
N ASP A 21 10.76 3.59 1.58
CA ASP A 21 10.25 4.81 2.21
C ASP A 21 9.17 5.54 1.40
N ASN A 22 8.93 5.15 0.14
CA ASN A 22 8.08 5.92 -0.79
C ASN A 22 6.83 5.16 -1.29
N VAL A 23 6.45 4.10 -0.60
CA VAL A 23 5.23 3.31 -0.88
C VAL A 23 4.22 3.51 0.21
N PHE A 24 3.02 3.93 -0.18
CA PHE A 24 1.95 4.26 0.75
C PHE A 24 0.62 3.68 0.29
N GLY A 25 -0.21 3.36 1.28
CA GLY A 25 -1.61 2.97 1.11
C GLY A 25 -2.51 3.82 1.97
N ILE A 26 -3.80 3.84 1.65
CA ILE A 26 -4.81 4.52 2.45
C ILE A 26 -5.54 3.47 3.29
N CYS A 27 -5.56 3.67 4.61
CA CYS A 27 -6.30 2.78 5.50
C CYS A 27 -7.80 2.86 5.16
N PRO A 28 -8.45 1.72 4.83
CA PRO A 28 -9.85 1.75 4.38
C PRO A 28 -10.84 2.17 5.47
N ASP A 29 -10.49 1.99 6.74
CA ASP A 29 -11.40 2.30 7.86
C ASP A 29 -11.41 3.79 8.22
N CYS A 30 -10.23 4.41 8.31
CA CYS A 30 -10.09 5.78 8.83
C CYS A 30 -9.55 6.78 7.79
N GLY A 31 -9.12 6.30 6.62
CA GLY A 31 -8.62 7.13 5.52
C GLY A 31 -7.22 7.72 5.74
N CYS A 32 -6.51 7.37 6.81
CA CYS A 32 -5.15 7.87 7.01
C CYS A 32 -4.15 7.18 6.09
N GLU A 33 -3.08 7.90 5.76
CA GLU A 33 -1.95 7.34 5.01
C GLU A 33 -1.14 6.39 5.89
N VAL A 34 -0.69 5.29 5.29
CA VAL A 34 0.13 4.26 5.94
C VAL A 34 1.29 3.94 5.01
N ASN A 35 2.52 3.98 5.53
CA ASN A 35 3.68 3.48 4.80
C ASN A 35 3.61 1.95 4.70
N VAL A 36 3.88 1.40 3.52
CA VAL A 36 3.67 -0.02 3.20
C VAL A 36 5.01 -0.70 2.99
N ASP A 37 5.25 -1.77 3.74
CA ASP A 37 6.36 -2.68 3.46
C ASP A 37 6.01 -3.62 2.29
N LEU A 38 6.51 -3.30 1.10
CA LEU A 38 6.30 -4.14 -0.08
C LEU A 38 6.93 -5.53 0.05
N VAL A 39 8.00 -5.69 0.82
CA VAL A 39 8.63 -7.00 1.01
C VAL A 39 7.68 -7.92 1.77
N GLU A 40 6.96 -7.39 2.76
CA GLU A 40 5.91 -8.13 3.47
C GLU A 40 4.76 -8.53 2.53
N ILE A 41 4.26 -7.59 1.73
CA ILE A 41 3.15 -7.81 0.79
C ILE A 41 3.53 -8.88 -0.25
N LEU A 42 4.72 -8.77 -0.85
CA LEU A 42 5.19 -9.67 -1.92
C LEU A 42 5.56 -11.07 -1.40
N ASN A 43 5.94 -11.19 -0.12
CA ASN A 43 6.17 -12.48 0.52
C ASN A 43 4.86 -13.16 0.96
N SER A 44 3.74 -12.44 1.00
CA SER A 44 2.44 -13.02 1.33
C SER A 44 1.96 -13.95 0.23
N LYS A 45 1.51 -15.15 0.61
CA LYS A 45 0.94 -16.14 -0.32
C LYS A 45 -0.36 -15.66 -0.99
N TYR A 46 -1.03 -14.68 -0.37
CA TYR A 46 -2.34 -14.16 -0.81
C TYR A 46 -2.29 -12.68 -1.16
N GLY A 47 -1.12 -12.04 -1.05
CA GLY A 47 -0.96 -10.63 -1.37
C GLY A 47 -0.99 -10.42 -2.88
N ASP A 48 -1.77 -9.43 -3.31
CA ASP A 48 -1.74 -8.90 -4.68
C ASP A 48 -1.74 -7.35 -4.68
N LEU A 49 -1.47 -6.73 -5.82
CA LEU A 49 -1.37 -5.26 -5.94
C LEU A 49 -2.71 -4.53 -6.10
N ASN A 50 -3.83 -5.26 -6.25
CA ASN A 50 -5.15 -4.70 -6.57
C ASN A 50 -6.16 -4.82 -5.42
N GLY A 51 -6.01 -5.83 -4.56
CA GLY A 51 -6.96 -6.25 -3.54
C GLY A 51 -6.37 -6.34 -2.14
N THR A 52 -5.04 -6.17 -1.97
CA THR A 52 -4.45 -6.10 -0.63
C THR A 52 -4.78 -4.76 0.03
N ALA A 53 -5.51 -4.80 1.14
CA ALA A 53 -5.77 -3.65 1.99
C ALA A 53 -4.76 -3.58 3.13
N VAL A 54 -4.16 -2.40 3.34
CA VAL A 54 -3.24 -2.14 4.45
C VAL A 54 -3.94 -1.26 5.48
N TYR A 55 -3.95 -1.70 6.73
CA TYR A 55 -4.60 -1.00 7.84
C TYR A 55 -3.57 -0.26 8.69
N CYS A 56 -3.94 0.91 9.20
CA CYS A 56 -3.08 1.61 10.16
C CYS A 56 -3.02 0.85 11.50
N LEU A 57 -1.98 1.13 12.29
CA LEU A 57 -1.75 0.49 13.59
C LEU A 57 -2.92 0.61 14.58
N LYS A 58 -3.79 1.62 14.41
CA LYS A 58 -4.97 1.81 15.27
C LYS A 58 -6.10 0.87 14.83
N CYS A 59 -6.45 0.90 13.55
CA CYS A 59 -7.54 0.10 13.00
C CYS A 59 -7.23 -1.40 12.98
N SER A 60 -5.97 -1.79 12.77
CA SER A 60 -5.57 -3.20 12.79
C SER A 60 -5.77 -3.86 14.16
N LYS A 61 -5.62 -3.09 15.25
CA LYS A 61 -5.85 -3.57 16.62
C LYS A 61 -7.34 -3.68 16.95
N SER A 62 -8.15 -2.74 16.47
CA SER A 62 -9.60 -2.75 16.67
C SER A 62 -10.31 -3.97 16.07
N GLY A 63 -9.77 -4.54 14.98
CA GLY A 63 -10.29 -5.75 14.35
C GLY A 63 -9.97 -7.06 15.11
N MET A 64 -8.94 -7.08 15.96
CA MET A 64 -8.51 -8.30 16.68
C MET A 64 -9.21 -8.50 18.03
N GLU A 65 -9.87 -7.46 18.56
CA GLU A 65 -10.58 -7.52 19.85
C GLU A 65 -12.04 -8.06 19.72
N GLY A 66 -12.46 -8.45 18.51
CA GLY A 66 -13.80 -8.98 18.22
C GLY A 66 -13.85 -10.39 17.61
N GLY A 67 -12.73 -11.10 17.51
CA GLY A 67 -12.69 -12.49 17.04
C GLY A 67 -13.02 -13.48 18.16
N ILE A 68 -14.28 -13.90 18.23
CA ILE A 68 -14.78 -15.01 19.06
C ILE A 68 -14.52 -16.34 18.34
#